data_AF-A0A2K9A548-F1
#
_entry.id   AF-A0A2K9A548-F1
#
_cell.length_a   1.000
_cell.length_b   1.000
_cell.length_c   1.000
_cell.angle_alpha   90.00
_cell.angle_beta   90.00
_cell.angle_gamma   90.00
#
_symmetry.space_group_name_H-M   'P 1'
#
loop_
_entity.id
_entity.type
_entity.pdbx_description
1 polymer ?
#
loop_
_entity_poly.entity_id
_entity_poly.type
_entity_poly.pdbx_seq_one_letter_code
_entity_poly.pdbx_strand_id
1 'polypeptide(L)'
;MKLFYYVVTLLIVSGCANAPKNSEALADVVALDVVILESAETRPLSSGKNSKAPILKFATLNDMQTSITAELNTPFGSFIRQLDALSRQYQDSTNTCPQFNNKTLLFLSSEDGGFARKGFWLQQGNKDLVYCDLLYVDMTVSAKDISNGRFLEIFAHEMGHVFMRRIRGEMPPSPSSRFHNVFAVTDYQTAFDEGFGIYFQTFAATFSKSQGFRARIEGRTLPTGAEQWFSNIDGRERIGGVMHNKFAFEKVLPQDLDPLTKYQYEGVMASFGNQLKNAQAMLSSEGLIATLLYRLATSPELSALDPSDDNWSVKAFAHHKMLFERLAETDWINNESPYIELLRTMQKYDNNYAKSAIKSFLYTTYATTVDGDIASIFQSMLNAGHKGDIENFVKQYSLIAKSVETLTEQLTTNQLSLTQELGSPIWLLKPDVRFPHAPWGGVEVPLTVNLNMATHVEIMLLDIFSESEVKGLLIERKNNGPFLDLEDAKKRLQLTSETFSALKKLESLHEQHKGTARE
;
A
#
# COMPACT_ATOMS: atom_id res chain seq x y z
N MET A 1 -60.60 -15.65 -48.20
CA MET A 1 -59.93 -15.50 -49.52
C MET A 1 -58.52 -15.01 -49.26
N LYS A 2 -57.52 -15.69 -49.87
CA LYS A 2 -56.08 -15.33 -50.08
C LYS A 2 -55.78 -13.81 -50.00
N LEU A 3 -54.61 -13.25 -49.67
CA LEU A 3 -53.19 -13.67 -49.60
C LEU A 3 -52.37 -12.42 -49.14
N PHE A 4 -51.13 -12.63 -48.67
CA PHE A 4 -49.97 -11.69 -48.56
C PHE A 4 -50.05 -10.50 -47.58
N TYR A 5 -48.98 -10.29 -46.79
CA TYR A 5 -48.08 -9.12 -46.84
C TYR A 5 -46.89 -9.29 -45.85
N TYR A 6 -45.66 -9.26 -46.41
CA TYR A 6 -44.38 -8.70 -45.93
C TYR A 6 -43.62 -9.34 -44.75
N VAL A 7 -42.50 -10.04 -45.03
CA VAL A 7 -41.10 -9.53 -45.20
C VAL A 7 -40.49 -9.08 -43.87
N VAL A 8 -39.71 -9.98 -43.29
CA VAL A 8 -38.78 -9.73 -42.19
C VAL A 8 -37.50 -9.14 -42.80
N THR A 9 -37.23 -7.87 -42.51
CA THR A 9 -35.92 -7.25 -42.75
C THR A 9 -35.17 -7.19 -41.44
N LEU A 10 -34.17 -8.06 -41.30
CA LEU A 10 -33.14 -8.00 -40.28
C LEU A 10 -32.26 -6.76 -40.56
N LEU A 11 -32.29 -5.76 -39.69
CA LEU A 11 -31.30 -4.68 -39.69
C LEU A 11 -30.10 -5.11 -38.85
N ILE A 12 -29.05 -5.55 -39.56
CA ILE A 12 -27.69 -5.65 -39.03
C ILE A 12 -27.17 -4.21 -38.95
N VAL A 13 -27.05 -3.66 -37.75
CA VAL A 13 -26.26 -2.45 -37.51
C VAL A 13 -24.84 -2.88 -37.21
N SER A 14 -24.01 -2.78 -38.23
CA SER A 14 -22.55 -2.79 -38.15
C SER A 14 -22.06 -1.51 -37.47
N GLY A 15 -21.64 -1.62 -36.22
CA GLY A 15 -20.84 -0.64 -35.51
C GLY A 15 -19.48 -1.24 -35.18
N CYS A 16 -18.53 -1.15 -36.11
CA CYS A 16 -17.14 -1.49 -35.88
C CYS A 16 -16.50 -0.49 -34.92
N ALA A 17 -16.15 -0.93 -33.72
CA ALA A 17 -15.11 -0.31 -32.91
C ALA A 17 -14.07 -1.39 -32.59
N ASN A 18 -12.81 -1.06 -32.91
CA ASN A 18 -11.67 -1.96 -32.89
C ASN A 18 -11.43 -2.57 -31.49
N ALA A 19 -11.92 -3.78 -31.27
CA ALA A 19 -11.35 -4.67 -30.28
C ALA A 19 -9.95 -5.08 -30.78
N PRO A 20 -8.89 -5.02 -29.95
CA PRO A 20 -7.63 -5.64 -30.31
C PRO A 20 -7.88 -7.14 -30.49
N LYS A 21 -7.83 -7.59 -31.75
CA LYS A 21 -7.62 -9.00 -32.09
C LYS A 21 -6.22 -9.36 -31.65
N ASN A 22 -6.10 -9.77 -30.39
CA ASN A 22 -5.12 -10.74 -29.91
C ASN A 22 -5.80 -11.46 -28.74
N SER A 23 -6.72 -12.36 -29.09
CA SER A 23 -7.06 -13.47 -28.22
C SER A 23 -5.87 -14.43 -28.20
N GLU A 24 -4.78 -14.02 -27.55
CA GLU A 24 -3.89 -15.02 -26.97
C GLU A 24 -4.72 -15.68 -25.88
N ALA A 25 -5.22 -16.87 -26.21
CA ALA A 25 -5.87 -17.72 -25.25
C ALA A 25 -4.94 -17.88 -24.04
N LEU A 26 -5.50 -17.81 -22.85
CA LEU A 26 -4.91 -18.21 -21.56
C LEU A 26 -4.38 -19.67 -21.53
N ALA A 27 -4.26 -20.32 -22.69
CA ALA A 27 -3.97 -21.74 -22.88
C ALA A 27 -2.47 -22.07 -22.85
N ASP A 28 -1.57 -21.08 -22.92
CA ASP A 28 -0.15 -21.28 -22.65
C ASP A 28 0.22 -20.81 -21.24
N VAL A 29 -0.50 -21.30 -20.23
CA VAL A 29 0.09 -21.41 -18.88
C VAL A 29 1.09 -22.55 -18.95
N VAL A 30 2.28 -22.28 -19.49
CA VAL A 30 3.47 -23.05 -19.13
C VAL A 30 3.45 -23.13 -17.62
N ALA A 31 3.55 -24.33 -17.04
CA ALA A 31 3.64 -24.50 -15.59
C ALA A 31 4.73 -23.54 -15.07
N LEU A 32 4.29 -22.43 -14.46
CA LEU A 32 5.20 -21.44 -13.91
C LEU A 32 5.74 -22.09 -12.64
N ASP A 33 6.93 -22.65 -12.76
CA ASP A 33 7.56 -23.35 -11.65
C ASP A 33 8.06 -22.35 -10.60
N VAL A 34 8.05 -22.81 -9.35
CA VAL A 34 8.70 -22.13 -8.24
C VAL A 34 10.02 -22.82 -8.00
N VAL A 35 11.09 -22.05 -7.90
CA VAL A 35 12.37 -22.55 -7.41
C VAL A 35 12.50 -22.17 -5.95
N ILE A 36 12.58 -23.19 -5.11
CA ILE A 36 12.83 -23.04 -3.69
C ILE A 36 14.34 -23.11 -3.45
N LEU A 37 14.86 -22.10 -2.77
CA LEU A 37 16.26 -21.94 -2.42
C LEU A 37 16.44 -22.03 -0.91
N GLU A 38 17.62 -22.47 -0.50
CA GLU A 38 18.07 -22.49 0.90
C GLU A 38 19.49 -21.91 0.98
N SER A 39 19.87 -21.38 2.14
CA SER A 39 21.18 -20.75 2.33
C SER A 39 22.22 -21.75 2.80
N ALA A 40 23.46 -21.53 2.38
CA ALA A 40 24.63 -22.17 2.96
C ALA A 40 25.44 -21.18 3.81
N GLU A 41 25.76 -20.00 3.27
CA GLU A 41 26.64 -18.97 3.88
C GLU A 41 26.38 -17.57 3.24
N THR A 42 27.19 -16.53 3.53
CA THR A 42 27.17 -15.23 2.84
C THR A 42 28.53 -14.88 2.23
N ARG A 43 28.57 -14.15 1.09
CA ARG A 43 29.81 -13.76 0.40
C ARG A 43 29.78 -12.29 -0.08
N PRO A 44 30.90 -11.55 -0.08
CA PRO A 44 30.97 -10.21 -0.67
C PRO A 44 30.58 -10.19 -2.16
N LEU A 45 29.90 -9.13 -2.60
CA LEU A 45 29.52 -8.93 -4.00
C LEU A 45 30.73 -8.67 -4.93
N SER A 46 31.83 -8.14 -4.39
CA SER A 46 33.14 -8.05 -5.05
C SER A 46 34.25 -7.73 -4.03
N SER A 47 35.51 -7.90 -4.41
CA SER A 47 36.65 -7.47 -3.58
C SER A 47 36.67 -5.95 -3.47
N GLY A 48 36.26 -5.41 -2.32
CA GLY A 48 36.31 -3.97 -2.01
C GLY A 48 34.97 -3.27 -1.80
N LYS A 49 33.83 -3.95 -1.94
CA LYS A 49 32.51 -3.43 -1.53
C LYS A 49 32.07 -4.10 -0.22
N ASN A 50 31.60 -3.31 0.75
CA ASN A 50 31.10 -3.80 2.05
C ASN A 50 29.75 -4.53 1.96
N SER A 51 29.16 -4.65 0.77
CA SER A 51 27.89 -5.36 0.56
C SER A 51 28.11 -6.87 0.39
N LYS A 52 27.49 -7.65 1.28
CA LYS A 52 27.43 -9.11 1.23
C LYS A 52 26.12 -9.56 0.59
N ALA A 53 26.14 -10.64 -0.16
CA ALA A 53 24.97 -11.33 -0.67
C ALA A 53 24.95 -12.79 -0.20
N PRO A 54 23.78 -13.41 -0.01
CA PRO A 54 23.69 -14.79 0.43
C PRO A 54 24.18 -15.75 -0.66
N ILE A 55 24.78 -16.86 -0.23
CA ILE A 55 25.06 -18.02 -1.07
C ILE A 55 23.85 -18.95 -0.96
N LEU A 56 23.11 -19.06 -2.05
CA LEU A 56 21.90 -19.86 -2.14
C LEU A 56 22.16 -21.13 -2.96
N LYS A 57 21.51 -22.21 -2.57
CA LYS A 57 21.47 -23.49 -3.30
C LYS A 57 20.02 -23.93 -3.46
N PHE A 58 19.78 -24.85 -4.38
CA PHE A 58 18.46 -25.49 -4.51
C PHE A 58 18.09 -26.20 -3.21
N ALA A 59 16.88 -25.98 -2.72
CA ALA A 59 16.40 -26.63 -1.51
C ALA A 59 16.27 -28.15 -1.72
N THR A 60 16.62 -28.91 -0.69
CA THR A 60 16.41 -30.37 -0.72
C THR A 60 14.92 -30.66 -0.56
N LEU A 61 14.35 -31.48 -1.44
CA LEU A 61 12.92 -31.77 -1.43
C LEU A 61 12.55 -32.58 -0.18
N ASN A 62 11.71 -32.01 0.67
CA ASN A 62 11.12 -32.68 1.83
C ASN A 62 9.63 -32.30 1.98
N ASP A 63 8.94 -32.83 3.00
CA ASP A 63 7.51 -32.61 3.23
C ASP A 63 7.11 -31.12 3.31
N MET A 64 8.00 -30.27 3.81
CA MET A 64 7.80 -28.82 3.84
C MET A 64 7.79 -28.24 2.43
N GLN A 65 8.79 -28.53 1.58
CA GLN A 65 8.79 -28.04 0.20
C GLN A 65 7.60 -28.60 -0.59
N THR A 66 7.22 -29.86 -0.38
CA THR A 66 6.01 -30.43 -0.98
C THR A 66 4.76 -29.64 -0.56
N SER A 67 4.65 -29.27 0.71
CA SER A 67 3.53 -28.49 1.24
C SER A 67 3.51 -27.05 0.68
N ILE A 68 4.68 -26.41 0.57
CA ILE A 68 4.84 -25.09 -0.05
C ILE A 68 4.41 -25.14 -1.52
N THR A 69 4.92 -26.11 -2.28
CA THR A 69 4.56 -26.29 -3.70
C THR A 69 3.07 -26.56 -3.85
N ALA A 70 2.45 -27.34 -2.97
CA ALA A 70 1.01 -27.58 -2.98
C ALA A 70 0.20 -26.29 -2.76
N GLU A 71 0.59 -25.46 -1.78
CA GLU A 71 -0.10 -24.19 -1.52
C GLU A 71 0.09 -23.19 -2.68
N LEU A 72 1.28 -23.14 -3.28
CA LEU A 72 1.51 -22.34 -4.47
C LEU A 72 0.71 -22.89 -5.66
N ASN A 73 0.47 -24.19 -5.79
CA ASN A 73 -0.36 -24.75 -6.86
C ASN A 73 -1.87 -24.55 -6.68
N THR A 74 -2.31 -23.92 -5.58
CA THR A 74 -3.71 -23.45 -5.48
C THR A 74 -4.03 -22.39 -6.54
N PRO A 75 -5.31 -22.15 -6.87
CA PRO A 75 -5.68 -21.12 -7.86
C PRO A 75 -5.09 -19.74 -7.57
N PHE A 76 -5.05 -19.33 -6.30
CA PHE A 76 -4.47 -18.05 -5.91
C PHE A 76 -2.94 -18.05 -6.03
N GLY A 77 -2.27 -19.11 -5.57
CA GLY A 77 -0.81 -19.21 -5.72
C GLY A 77 -0.36 -19.23 -7.18
N SER A 78 -1.13 -19.89 -8.06
CA SER A 78 -0.91 -19.85 -9.51
C SER A 78 -1.08 -18.43 -10.08
N PHE A 79 -2.14 -17.73 -9.66
CA PHE A 79 -2.39 -16.35 -10.06
C PHE A 79 -1.23 -15.42 -9.71
N ILE A 80 -0.70 -15.48 -8.49
CA ILE A 80 0.46 -14.66 -8.08
C ILE A 80 1.69 -14.95 -8.95
N ARG A 81 1.92 -16.21 -9.36
CA ARG A 81 3.04 -16.53 -10.28
C ARG A 81 2.81 -16.01 -11.69
N GLN A 82 1.56 -15.99 -12.16
CA GLN A 82 1.24 -15.37 -13.45
C GLN A 82 1.54 -13.86 -13.41
N LEU A 83 1.28 -13.18 -12.28
CA LEU A 83 1.69 -11.79 -12.10
C LEU A 83 3.23 -11.62 -11.99
N ASP A 84 3.94 -12.58 -11.39
CA ASP A 84 5.40 -12.61 -11.41
C ASP A 84 5.95 -12.71 -12.83
N ALA A 85 5.37 -13.58 -13.67
CA ALA A 85 5.74 -13.67 -15.08
C ALA A 85 5.42 -12.37 -15.83
N LEU A 86 4.22 -11.82 -15.61
CA LEU A 86 3.78 -10.57 -16.22
C LEU A 86 4.72 -9.39 -15.88
N SER A 87 5.04 -9.19 -14.61
CA SER A 87 5.88 -8.05 -14.17
C SER A 87 7.30 -8.06 -14.76
N ARG A 88 7.82 -9.21 -15.21
CA ARG A 88 9.14 -9.31 -15.85
C ARG A 88 9.23 -8.57 -17.17
N GLN A 89 8.11 -8.33 -17.85
CA GLN A 89 8.11 -7.57 -19.11
C GLN A 89 8.57 -6.11 -18.93
N TYR A 90 8.55 -5.60 -17.70
CA TYR A 90 8.99 -4.24 -17.36
C TYR A 90 10.43 -4.19 -16.81
N GLN A 91 11.08 -5.34 -16.64
CA GLN A 91 12.41 -5.40 -16.03
C GLN A 91 13.50 -5.14 -17.08
N ASP A 92 14.22 -4.02 -16.94
CA ASP A 92 15.28 -3.60 -17.87
C ASP A 92 16.64 -4.32 -17.71
N SER A 93 16.77 -5.27 -16.79
CA SER A 93 18.05 -5.92 -16.49
C SER A 93 18.28 -7.20 -17.31
N THR A 94 19.48 -7.38 -17.85
CA THR A 94 19.92 -8.65 -18.43
C THR A 94 19.90 -9.77 -17.39
N ASN A 95 19.23 -10.88 -17.70
CA ASN A 95 19.20 -12.02 -16.78
C ASN A 95 20.58 -12.69 -16.71
N THR A 96 21.25 -12.52 -15.58
CA THR A 96 22.55 -13.12 -15.24
C THR A 96 22.47 -14.62 -14.98
N CYS A 97 21.28 -15.17 -14.75
CA CYS A 97 21.01 -16.58 -14.48
C CYS A 97 19.82 -17.09 -15.33
N PRO A 98 20.04 -17.39 -16.64
CA PRO A 98 18.98 -17.79 -17.58
C PRO A 98 18.17 -19.02 -17.17
N GLN A 99 18.73 -19.91 -16.35
CA GLN A 99 18.02 -21.07 -15.80
C GLN A 99 16.79 -20.70 -14.95
N PHE A 100 16.71 -19.46 -14.49
CA PHE A 100 15.56 -18.92 -13.75
C PHE A 100 14.61 -18.08 -14.62
N ASN A 101 14.80 -18.10 -15.95
CA ASN A 101 13.82 -17.53 -16.88
C ASN A 101 12.44 -18.14 -16.59
N ASN A 102 11.46 -17.29 -16.35
CA ASN A 102 10.07 -17.66 -16.06
C ASN A 102 9.88 -18.50 -14.78
N LYS A 103 10.78 -18.39 -13.80
CA LYS A 103 10.68 -19.07 -12.50
C LYS A 103 10.48 -18.10 -11.35
N THR A 104 9.43 -18.28 -10.55
CA THR A 104 9.28 -17.52 -9.31
C THR A 104 10.27 -18.05 -8.27
N LEU A 105 11.01 -17.15 -7.61
CA LEU A 105 12.08 -17.52 -6.69
C LEU A 105 11.64 -17.29 -5.24
N LEU A 106 11.74 -18.35 -4.44
CA LEU A 106 11.46 -18.34 -3.01
C LEU A 106 12.69 -18.84 -2.26
N PHE A 107 13.26 -18.01 -1.40
CA PHE A 107 14.33 -18.37 -0.48
C PHE A 107 13.75 -18.65 0.90
N LEU A 108 14.00 -19.84 1.43
CA LEU A 108 13.66 -20.23 2.80
C LEU A 108 14.81 -19.84 3.72
N SER A 109 14.68 -18.71 4.40
CA SER A 109 15.65 -18.26 5.39
C SER A 109 15.29 -18.69 6.80
N SER A 110 16.22 -18.41 7.71
CA SER A 110 16.01 -18.42 9.16
C SER A 110 15.78 -17.01 9.70
N GLU A 111 15.66 -16.00 8.83
CA GLU A 111 15.43 -14.62 9.24
C GLU A 111 13.94 -14.42 9.47
N ASP A 112 13.57 -14.01 10.69
CA ASP A 112 12.18 -13.82 11.05
C ASP A 112 11.55 -12.73 10.15
N GLY A 113 10.49 -13.11 9.44
CA GLY A 113 9.74 -12.24 8.54
C GLY A 113 9.68 -12.73 7.10
N GLY A 114 9.30 -11.80 6.23
CA GLY A 114 9.32 -11.92 4.77
C GLY A 114 9.92 -10.64 4.21
N PHE A 115 10.72 -10.76 3.15
CA PHE A 115 11.35 -9.64 2.48
C PHE A 115 11.49 -9.94 0.98
N ALA A 116 11.03 -9.03 0.14
CA ALA A 116 11.51 -8.99 -1.23
C ALA A 116 13.01 -8.61 -1.22
N ARG A 117 13.84 -9.37 -1.93
CA ARG A 117 15.30 -9.14 -2.03
C ARG A 117 15.77 -9.19 -3.47
N LYS A 118 16.99 -8.70 -3.71
CA LYS A 118 17.67 -8.72 -5.01
C LYS A 118 19.11 -9.18 -4.83
N GLY A 119 19.59 -10.00 -5.76
CA GLY A 119 21.00 -10.39 -5.81
C GLY A 119 21.35 -11.55 -4.86
N PHE A 120 21.96 -12.59 -5.40
CA PHE A 120 22.50 -13.72 -4.62
C PHE A 120 23.59 -14.46 -5.39
N TRP A 121 24.44 -15.21 -4.68
CA TRP A 121 25.38 -16.15 -5.29
C TRP A 121 24.75 -17.54 -5.35
N LEU A 122 24.60 -18.13 -6.53
CA LEU A 122 24.09 -19.48 -6.69
C LEU A 122 25.22 -20.51 -6.62
N GLN A 123 25.09 -21.48 -5.72
CA GLN A 123 25.93 -22.66 -5.64
C GLN A 123 25.25 -23.87 -6.31
N GLN A 124 25.87 -24.42 -7.35
CA GLN A 124 25.39 -25.63 -8.05
C GLN A 124 26.35 -26.81 -7.82
N GLY A 125 26.18 -27.53 -6.71
CA GLY A 125 27.08 -28.63 -6.34
C GLY A 125 28.52 -28.12 -6.12
N ASN A 126 29.50 -28.79 -6.74
CA ASN A 126 30.92 -28.42 -6.64
C ASN A 126 31.37 -27.38 -7.69
N LYS A 127 30.45 -26.71 -8.38
CA LYS A 127 30.78 -25.68 -9.38
C LYS A 127 31.09 -24.33 -8.72
N ASP A 128 31.76 -23.47 -9.48
CA ASP A 128 31.98 -22.07 -9.12
C ASP A 128 30.65 -21.34 -8.86
N LEU A 129 30.68 -20.40 -7.92
CA LEU A 129 29.52 -19.57 -7.60
C LEU A 129 29.19 -18.63 -8.77
N VAL A 130 27.92 -18.57 -9.13
CA VAL A 130 27.40 -17.65 -10.15
C VAL A 130 26.59 -16.56 -9.48
N TYR A 131 26.90 -15.29 -9.74
CA TYR A 131 26.09 -14.20 -9.23
C TYR A 131 24.81 -14.04 -10.06
N CYS A 132 23.66 -14.10 -9.39
CA CYS A 132 22.33 -13.89 -9.96
C CYS A 132 21.75 -12.56 -9.47
N ASP A 133 21.69 -11.57 -10.34
CA ASP A 133 21.04 -10.27 -10.11
C ASP A 133 19.53 -10.36 -10.35
N LEU A 134 18.83 -11.16 -9.54
CA LEU A 134 17.41 -11.44 -9.66
C LEU A 134 16.66 -11.02 -8.40
N LEU A 135 15.39 -10.63 -8.58
CA LEU A 135 14.44 -10.42 -7.49
C LEU A 135 13.85 -11.74 -7.02
N TYR A 136 13.72 -11.91 -5.71
CA TYR A 136 13.16 -13.09 -5.06
C TYR A 136 12.47 -12.72 -3.75
N VAL A 137 11.62 -13.61 -3.25
CA VAL A 137 11.06 -13.51 -1.90
C VAL A 137 11.94 -14.30 -0.95
N ASP A 138 12.41 -13.66 0.10
CA ASP A 138 13.04 -14.29 1.26
C ASP A 138 11.99 -14.40 2.37
N MET A 139 11.75 -15.57 2.94
CA MET A 139 10.88 -15.69 4.11
C MET A 139 11.19 -16.92 4.95
N THR A 140 10.86 -16.81 6.24
CA THR A 140 10.75 -17.97 7.13
C THR A 140 9.40 -18.65 6.95
N VAL A 141 9.38 -19.98 6.82
CA VAL A 141 8.14 -20.76 6.62
C VAL A 141 8.05 -21.88 7.64
N SER A 142 6.90 -22.00 8.31
CA SER A 142 6.57 -23.12 9.18
C SER A 142 5.37 -23.91 8.67
N ALA A 143 5.25 -25.18 9.09
CA ALA A 143 4.09 -26.02 8.76
C ALA A 143 2.78 -25.40 9.29
N LYS A 144 2.85 -24.69 10.42
CA LYS A 144 1.72 -23.95 10.98
C LYS A 144 1.29 -22.83 10.03
N ASP A 145 2.22 -22.06 9.49
CA ASP A 145 1.93 -20.94 8.59
C ASP A 145 1.37 -21.38 7.24
N ILE A 146 1.79 -22.55 6.75
CA ILE A 146 1.15 -23.17 5.59
C ILE A 146 -0.28 -23.58 5.94
N SER A 147 -0.47 -24.32 7.03
CA SER A 147 -1.77 -24.86 7.41
C SER A 147 -2.84 -23.81 7.69
N ASN A 148 -2.46 -22.63 8.20
CA ASN A 148 -3.38 -21.53 8.52
C ASN A 148 -3.41 -20.43 7.44
N GLY A 149 -2.75 -20.66 6.30
CA GLY A 149 -2.71 -19.76 5.15
C GLY A 149 -1.80 -18.53 5.27
N ARG A 150 -1.08 -18.34 6.39
CA ARG A 150 -0.15 -17.20 6.55
C ARG A 150 1.00 -17.23 5.57
N PHE A 151 1.46 -18.42 5.16
CA PHE A 151 2.49 -18.54 4.14
C PHE A 151 2.07 -17.80 2.86
N LEU A 152 0.89 -18.10 2.32
CA LEU A 152 0.42 -17.51 1.08
C LEU A 152 0.13 -16.01 1.21
N GLU A 153 -0.34 -15.60 2.39
CA GLU A 153 -0.55 -14.20 2.76
C GLU A 153 0.75 -13.38 2.72
N ILE A 154 1.78 -13.83 3.43
CA ILE A 154 3.09 -13.15 3.48
C ILE A 154 3.77 -13.21 2.11
N PHE A 155 3.73 -14.38 1.46
CA PHE A 155 4.28 -14.53 0.12
C PHE A 155 3.65 -13.54 -0.87
N ALA A 156 2.32 -13.38 -0.86
CA ALA A 156 1.63 -12.43 -1.73
C ALA A 156 2.05 -10.98 -1.45
N HIS A 157 2.22 -10.61 -0.17
CA HIS A 157 2.72 -9.30 0.22
C HIS A 157 4.10 -9.02 -0.36
N GLU A 158 5.06 -9.92 -0.14
CA GLU A 158 6.43 -9.77 -0.66
C GLU A 158 6.49 -9.78 -2.19
N MET A 159 5.64 -10.59 -2.82
CA MET A 159 5.51 -10.58 -4.28
C MET A 159 5.01 -9.22 -4.80
N GLY A 160 4.17 -8.51 -4.03
CA GLY A 160 3.79 -7.12 -4.33
C GLY A 160 5.00 -6.20 -4.49
N HIS A 161 5.96 -6.25 -3.55
CA HIS A 161 7.21 -5.49 -3.65
C HIS A 161 8.09 -5.97 -4.82
N VAL A 162 8.16 -7.28 -5.08
CA VAL A 162 8.86 -7.81 -6.26
C VAL A 162 8.28 -7.23 -7.55
N PHE A 163 6.95 -7.18 -7.68
CA PHE A 163 6.29 -6.60 -8.85
C PHE A 163 6.62 -5.12 -8.96
N MET A 164 6.48 -4.36 -7.87
CA MET A 164 6.76 -2.93 -7.85
C MET A 164 8.19 -2.63 -8.30
N ARG A 165 9.16 -3.36 -7.78
CA ARG A 165 10.59 -3.18 -8.13
C ARG A 165 10.91 -3.53 -9.58
N ARG A 166 10.16 -4.43 -10.21
CA ARG A 166 10.30 -4.67 -11.65
C ARG A 166 9.65 -3.59 -12.49
N ILE A 167 8.52 -3.07 -12.05
CA ILE A 167 7.75 -2.07 -12.80
C ILE A 167 8.39 -0.68 -12.69
N ARG A 168 8.91 -0.32 -11.51
CA ARG A 168 9.37 1.03 -11.18
C ARG A 168 10.84 1.14 -10.82
N GLY A 169 11.52 0.02 -10.54
CA GLY A 169 12.88 0.02 -10.01
C GLY A 169 12.92 0.20 -8.49
N GLU A 170 14.08 0.61 -7.98
CA GLU A 170 14.27 0.79 -6.54
C GLU A 170 13.53 2.03 -6.04
N MET A 171 12.83 1.86 -4.92
CA MET A 171 12.15 2.94 -4.23
C MET A 171 13.16 3.85 -3.52
N PRO A 172 12.96 5.18 -3.56
CA PRO A 172 13.81 6.09 -2.80
C PRO A 172 13.71 5.81 -1.30
N PRO A 173 14.77 6.06 -0.52
CA PRO A 173 14.70 5.92 0.93
C PRO A 173 13.59 6.79 1.54
N SER A 174 12.88 6.24 2.53
CA SER A 174 11.83 6.97 3.24
C SER A 174 12.43 8.12 4.07
N PRO A 175 11.86 9.35 4.00
CA PRO A 175 12.11 10.41 4.97
C PRO A 175 11.48 10.15 6.34
N SER A 176 10.59 9.17 6.46
CA SER A 176 9.92 8.82 7.71
C SER A 176 10.75 7.87 8.56
N SER A 177 10.77 8.12 9.87
CA SER A 177 11.35 7.22 10.88
C SER A 177 10.37 6.15 11.36
N ARG A 178 9.12 6.16 10.88
CA ARG A 178 8.07 5.24 11.33
C ARG A 178 8.36 3.80 10.93
N PHE A 179 8.02 2.88 11.82
CA PHE A 179 8.05 1.44 11.56
C PHE A 179 7.00 1.05 10.52
N HIS A 180 7.39 0.34 9.46
CA HIS A 180 6.45 -0.12 8.42
C HIS A 180 5.49 -1.16 8.97
N ASN A 181 4.19 -0.87 8.88
CA ASN A 181 3.09 -1.73 9.28
C ASN A 181 1.78 -1.07 8.85
N VAL A 182 0.66 -1.81 8.87
CA VAL A 182 -0.61 -1.29 8.35
C VAL A 182 -1.13 -0.01 9.03
N PHE A 183 -0.73 0.24 10.28
CA PHE A 183 -1.11 1.43 11.02
C PHE A 183 -0.25 2.65 10.72
N ALA A 184 0.92 2.45 10.08
CA ALA A 184 1.90 3.48 9.87
C ALA A 184 1.39 4.58 8.93
N VAL A 185 1.81 5.80 9.25
CA VAL A 185 1.72 6.97 8.39
C VAL A 185 3.16 7.41 8.12
N THR A 186 3.66 7.07 6.94
CA THR A 186 5.06 7.23 6.53
C THR A 186 5.23 8.47 5.67
N ASP A 187 5.75 8.32 4.45
CA ASP A 187 5.65 9.26 3.33
C ASP A 187 4.83 8.62 2.19
N TYR A 188 4.58 9.38 1.13
CA TYR A 188 3.78 8.93 0.00
C TYR A 188 4.36 7.74 -0.77
N GLN A 189 5.67 7.71 -1.00
CA GLN A 189 6.33 6.69 -1.80
C GLN A 189 6.35 5.36 -1.04
N THR A 190 6.74 5.41 0.23
CA THR A 190 6.72 4.26 1.14
C THR A 190 5.30 3.75 1.35
N ALA A 191 4.34 4.65 1.62
CA ALA A 191 2.95 4.27 1.83
C ALA A 191 2.37 3.54 0.62
N PHE A 192 2.81 3.94 -0.58
CA PHE A 192 2.41 3.28 -1.80
C PHE A 192 3.04 1.89 -1.96
N ASP A 193 4.35 1.74 -1.76
CA ASP A 193 5.03 0.44 -1.88
C ASP A 193 4.50 -0.58 -0.86
N GLU A 194 4.43 -0.20 0.42
CA GLU A 194 3.89 -1.03 1.50
C GLU A 194 2.38 -1.28 1.32
N GLY A 195 1.62 -0.24 0.96
CA GLY A 195 0.20 -0.37 0.67
C GLY A 195 -0.08 -1.33 -0.51
N PHE A 196 0.80 -1.37 -1.50
CA PHE A 196 0.71 -2.30 -2.62
C PHE A 196 0.99 -3.75 -2.19
N GLY A 197 1.96 -3.98 -1.32
CA GLY A 197 2.18 -5.28 -0.67
C GLY A 197 0.96 -5.72 0.17
N ILE A 198 0.47 -4.83 1.05
CA ILE A 198 -0.71 -5.08 1.90
C ILE A 198 -1.97 -5.37 1.05
N TYR A 199 -2.12 -4.70 -0.10
CA TYR A 199 -3.20 -5.00 -1.03
C TYR A 199 -3.17 -6.46 -1.49
N PHE A 200 -2.03 -6.99 -1.92
CA PHE A 200 -1.91 -8.41 -2.30
C PHE A 200 -2.13 -9.36 -1.13
N GLN A 201 -1.71 -8.96 0.07
CA GLN A 201 -2.00 -9.68 1.31
C GLN A 201 -3.51 -9.81 1.55
N THR A 202 -4.23 -8.68 1.42
CA THR A 202 -5.70 -8.63 1.49
C THR A 202 -6.33 -9.50 0.40
N PHE A 203 -5.78 -9.43 -0.81
CA PHE A 203 -6.26 -10.19 -1.96
C PHE A 203 -6.12 -11.70 -1.74
N ALA A 204 -5.02 -12.16 -1.14
CA ALA A 204 -4.85 -13.55 -0.71
C ALA A 204 -5.93 -13.96 0.30
N ALA A 205 -6.22 -13.08 1.25
CA ALA A 205 -7.29 -13.28 2.22
C ALA A 205 -8.69 -13.25 1.60
N THR A 206 -8.92 -12.59 0.48
CA THR A 206 -10.24 -12.61 -0.18
C THR A 206 -10.42 -13.84 -1.07
N PHE A 207 -9.39 -14.26 -1.82
CA PHE A 207 -9.52 -15.23 -2.91
C PHE A 207 -8.95 -16.63 -2.63
N SER A 208 -8.13 -16.81 -1.58
CA SER A 208 -7.68 -18.15 -1.19
C SER A 208 -8.83 -18.98 -0.62
N LYS A 209 -8.93 -20.26 -1.03
CA LYS A 209 -9.93 -21.20 -0.51
C LYS A 209 -9.37 -22.16 0.56
N SER A 210 -8.13 -21.94 1.01
CA SER A 210 -7.51 -22.79 2.05
C SER A 210 -8.36 -22.81 3.34
N GLN A 211 -8.69 -24.01 3.83
CA GLN A 211 -9.61 -24.19 4.96
C GLN A 211 -9.07 -23.52 6.24
N GLY A 212 -7.78 -23.68 6.54
CA GLY A 212 -7.18 -23.06 7.72
C GLY A 212 -7.05 -21.54 7.57
N PHE A 213 -6.82 -21.05 6.34
CA PHE A 213 -6.90 -19.62 6.03
C PHE A 213 -8.30 -19.08 6.38
N ARG A 214 -9.35 -19.68 5.80
CA ARG A 214 -10.75 -19.29 6.05
C ARG A 214 -11.09 -19.33 7.53
N ALA A 215 -10.73 -20.42 8.21
CA ALA A 215 -10.99 -20.57 9.63
C ALA A 215 -10.35 -19.45 10.48
N ARG A 216 -9.12 -19.02 10.14
CA ARG A 216 -8.45 -17.93 10.86
C ARG A 216 -9.13 -16.58 10.62
N ILE A 217 -9.35 -16.20 9.36
CA ILE A 217 -9.90 -14.86 9.05
C ILE A 217 -11.37 -14.71 9.43
N GLU A 218 -12.15 -15.80 9.41
CA GLU A 218 -13.56 -15.81 9.81
C GLU A 218 -13.72 -15.95 11.33
N GLY A 219 -12.61 -15.99 12.09
CA GLY A 219 -12.65 -16.12 13.55
C GLY A 219 -13.17 -17.47 14.05
N ARG A 220 -13.06 -18.53 13.23
CA ARG A 220 -13.45 -19.91 13.61
C ARG A 220 -12.35 -20.66 14.38
N THR A 221 -11.16 -20.07 14.50
CA THR A 221 -10.08 -20.58 15.35
C THR A 221 -10.23 -20.08 16.78
N LEU A 222 -9.92 -20.93 17.77
CA LEU A 222 -9.94 -20.53 19.18
C LEU A 222 -8.97 -19.36 19.44
N PRO A 223 -9.37 -18.33 20.20
CA PRO A 223 -8.48 -17.23 20.53
C PRO A 223 -7.35 -17.73 21.42
N THR A 224 -6.12 -17.25 21.15
CA THR A 224 -4.94 -17.56 21.98
C THR A 224 -4.26 -16.26 22.39
N GLY A 225 -3.41 -16.31 23.42
CA GLY A 225 -2.59 -15.15 23.82
C GLY A 225 -1.68 -14.67 22.68
N ALA A 226 -1.23 -15.57 21.80
CA ALA A 226 -0.44 -15.22 20.63
C ALA A 226 -1.21 -14.27 19.69
N GLU A 227 -2.53 -14.38 19.58
CA GLU A 227 -3.34 -13.47 18.75
C GLU A 227 -3.33 -12.01 19.25
N GLN A 228 -2.90 -11.78 20.49
CA GLN A 228 -2.71 -10.42 21.04
C GLN A 228 -1.31 -9.87 20.77
N TRP A 229 -0.41 -10.66 20.19
CA TRP A 229 0.89 -10.16 19.73
C TRP A 229 0.72 -9.20 18.55
N PHE A 230 1.51 -8.12 18.55
CA PHE A 230 1.42 -7.04 17.57
C PHE A 230 1.37 -7.53 16.12
N SER A 231 2.28 -8.43 15.70
CA SER A 231 2.32 -8.91 14.31
C SER A 231 1.03 -9.62 13.88
N ASN A 232 0.28 -10.21 14.82
CA ASN A 232 -1.01 -10.84 14.54
C ASN A 232 -2.15 -9.82 14.49
N ILE A 233 -2.07 -8.76 15.31
CA ILE A 233 -2.98 -7.61 15.24
C ILE A 233 -2.80 -6.87 13.90
N ASP A 234 -1.56 -6.56 13.53
CA ASP A 234 -1.19 -5.97 12.24
C ASP A 234 -1.73 -6.83 11.08
N GLY A 235 -1.42 -8.13 11.03
CA GLY A 235 -1.91 -9.04 9.99
C GLY A 235 -3.45 -9.10 9.86
N ARG A 236 -4.19 -9.07 10.98
CA ARG A 236 -5.67 -9.02 10.93
C ARG A 236 -6.18 -7.70 10.37
N GLU A 237 -5.55 -6.58 10.73
CA GLU A 237 -5.96 -5.26 10.25
C GLU A 237 -5.51 -5.00 8.80
N ARG A 238 -4.42 -5.61 8.34
CA ARG A 238 -4.06 -5.69 6.91
C ARG A 238 -5.15 -6.32 6.05
N ILE A 239 -6.04 -7.13 6.63
CA ILE A 239 -7.19 -7.71 5.93
C ILE A 239 -8.46 -6.93 6.27
N GLY A 240 -8.91 -7.04 7.52
CA GLY A 240 -10.19 -6.50 7.96
C GLY A 240 -10.21 -4.97 7.98
N GLY A 241 -9.11 -4.32 8.36
CA GLY A 241 -9.00 -2.87 8.35
C GLY A 241 -9.06 -2.29 6.94
N VAL A 242 -8.41 -2.96 5.98
CA VAL A 242 -8.38 -2.58 4.56
C VAL A 242 -9.78 -2.69 3.96
N MET A 243 -10.43 -3.84 4.12
CA MET A 243 -11.77 -4.08 3.57
C MET A 243 -12.84 -3.11 4.12
N HIS A 244 -12.66 -2.61 5.34
CA HIS A 244 -13.61 -1.72 6.02
C HIS A 244 -13.16 -0.26 6.09
N ASN A 245 -12.11 0.14 5.34
CA ASN A 245 -11.61 1.51 5.27
C ASN A 245 -11.27 2.14 6.65
N LYS A 246 -10.75 1.35 7.59
CA LYS A 246 -10.44 1.84 8.94
C LYS A 246 -9.29 2.85 8.98
N PHE A 247 -8.41 2.79 7.98
CA PHE A 247 -7.19 3.60 7.93
C PHE A 247 -7.42 5.06 7.53
N ALA A 248 -8.63 5.43 7.13
CA ALA A 248 -9.02 6.83 6.94
C ALA A 248 -9.14 7.61 8.26
N PHE A 249 -9.23 6.92 9.39
CA PHE A 249 -9.52 7.52 10.70
C PHE A 249 -8.28 7.65 11.59
N GLU A 250 -8.27 8.70 12.39
CA GLU A 250 -7.27 8.94 13.45
C GLU A 250 -7.35 7.87 14.55
N LYS A 251 -6.23 7.69 15.24
CA LYS A 251 -6.13 6.73 16.35
C LYS A 251 -6.73 7.31 17.63
N VAL A 252 -7.33 6.43 18.45
CA VAL A 252 -7.71 6.78 19.82
C VAL A 252 -6.59 6.35 20.76
N LEU A 253 -5.92 7.33 21.36
CA LEU A 253 -4.80 7.12 22.26
C LEU A 253 -5.21 7.34 23.73
N PRO A 254 -4.60 6.61 24.69
CA PRO A 254 -4.76 6.89 26.11
C PRO A 254 -4.26 8.31 26.47
N GLN A 255 -5.01 9.02 27.31
CA GLN A 255 -4.75 10.43 27.62
C GLN A 255 -3.54 10.64 28.54
N ASP A 256 -3.29 9.73 29.47
CA ASP A 256 -2.32 9.91 30.57
C ASP A 256 -0.88 9.43 30.24
N LEU A 257 -0.57 9.23 28.96
CA LEU A 257 0.76 8.81 28.51
C LEU A 257 1.64 10.02 28.14
N ASP A 258 2.95 9.88 28.35
CA ASP A 258 3.93 10.86 27.87
C ASP A 258 3.96 10.89 26.31
N PRO A 259 4.43 11.99 25.70
CA PRO A 259 4.41 12.15 24.25
C PRO A 259 5.14 11.05 23.48
N LEU A 260 6.27 10.54 23.98
CA LEU A 260 7.05 9.52 23.27
C LEU A 260 6.32 8.17 23.29
N THR A 261 5.76 7.80 24.44
CA THR A 261 4.93 6.58 24.54
C THR A 261 3.67 6.70 23.68
N LYS A 262 3.02 7.87 23.64
CA LYS A 262 1.87 8.12 22.72
C LYS A 262 2.26 7.95 21.26
N TYR A 263 3.42 8.46 20.86
CA TYR A 263 3.92 8.36 19.49
C TYR A 263 4.13 6.90 19.10
N GLN A 264 4.74 6.11 19.98
CA GLN A 264 4.93 4.67 19.77
C GLN A 264 3.58 3.95 19.67
N TYR A 265 2.63 4.26 20.54
CA TYR A 265 1.29 3.66 20.57
C TYR A 265 0.49 3.95 19.29
N GLU A 266 0.56 5.19 18.80
CA GLU A 266 -0.06 5.59 17.54
C GLU A 266 0.39 4.74 16.35
N GLY A 267 1.66 4.34 16.33
CA GLY A 267 2.24 3.52 15.28
C GLY A 267 1.93 2.02 15.36
N VAL A 268 1.31 1.52 16.45
CA VAL A 268 1.15 0.07 16.68
C VAL A 268 -0.24 -0.37 17.13
N MET A 269 -1.10 0.56 17.55
CA MET A 269 -2.42 0.22 18.12
C MET A 269 -3.51 0.11 17.06
N ALA A 270 -4.34 -0.93 17.17
CA ALA A 270 -5.56 -1.10 16.38
C ALA A 270 -6.79 -0.39 17.01
N SER A 271 -6.63 0.86 17.47
CA SER A 271 -7.72 1.68 18.03
C SER A 271 -8.04 2.85 17.09
N PHE A 272 -9.20 2.78 16.42
CA PHE A 272 -9.63 3.82 15.48
C PHE A 272 -10.80 4.62 16.07
N GLY A 273 -10.74 5.93 15.89
CA GLY A 273 -11.83 6.84 16.23
C GLY A 273 -12.78 7.03 15.04
N ASN A 274 -13.50 8.15 15.09
CA ASN A 274 -14.35 8.62 13.99
C ASN A 274 -13.87 9.93 13.37
N GLN A 275 -12.74 10.46 13.84
CA GLN A 275 -12.10 11.64 13.25
C GLN A 275 -11.32 11.22 12.01
N LEU A 276 -11.52 11.92 10.91
CA LEU A 276 -10.78 11.72 9.67
C LEU A 276 -9.34 12.22 9.84
N LYS A 277 -8.39 11.49 9.27
CA LYS A 277 -7.02 11.97 9.07
C LYS A 277 -7.03 13.20 8.16
N ASN A 278 -6.00 14.04 8.25
CA ASN A 278 -5.80 15.06 7.22
C ASN A 278 -5.40 14.43 5.87
N ALA A 279 -5.51 15.21 4.80
CA ALA A 279 -5.29 14.76 3.42
C ALA A 279 -3.92 14.10 3.20
N GLN A 280 -2.84 14.71 3.71
CA GLN A 280 -1.50 14.15 3.57
C GLN A 280 -1.35 12.86 4.37
N ALA A 281 -1.84 12.84 5.61
CA ALA A 281 -1.78 11.64 6.45
C ALA A 281 -2.59 10.47 5.89
N MET A 282 -3.67 10.75 5.15
CA MET A 282 -4.40 9.74 4.39
C MET A 282 -3.51 9.11 3.31
N LEU A 283 -2.91 9.91 2.43
CA LEU A 283 -2.12 9.37 1.31
C LEU A 283 -0.71 8.88 1.71
N SER A 284 -0.26 9.21 2.91
CA SER A 284 0.93 8.64 3.55
C SER A 284 0.62 7.43 4.43
N SER A 285 -0.62 6.94 4.48
CA SER A 285 -0.98 5.75 5.26
C SER A 285 -0.89 4.48 4.42
N GLU A 286 -0.02 3.55 4.82
CA GLU A 286 0.17 2.26 4.15
C GLU A 286 -1.17 1.50 4.00
N GLY A 287 -1.93 1.41 5.10
CA GLY A 287 -3.25 0.76 5.11
C GLY A 287 -4.32 1.46 4.27
N LEU A 288 -4.28 2.80 4.14
CA LEU A 288 -5.25 3.50 3.29
C LEU A 288 -4.92 3.33 1.80
N ILE A 289 -3.63 3.35 1.42
CA ILE A 289 -3.24 3.05 0.04
C ILE A 289 -3.65 1.62 -0.33
N ALA A 290 -3.44 0.65 0.56
CA ALA A 290 -3.94 -0.71 0.37
C ALA A 290 -5.47 -0.75 0.17
N THR A 291 -6.21 0.07 0.92
CA THR A 291 -7.67 0.19 0.79
C THR A 291 -8.06 0.74 -0.58
N LEU A 292 -7.38 1.80 -1.03
CA LEU A 292 -7.63 2.41 -2.33
C LEU A 292 -7.40 1.42 -3.48
N LEU A 293 -6.27 0.71 -3.48
CA LEU A 293 -5.97 -0.35 -4.45
C LEU A 293 -7.00 -1.49 -4.39
N TYR A 294 -7.39 -1.90 -3.18
CA TYR A 294 -8.44 -2.90 -2.99
C TYR A 294 -9.78 -2.48 -3.58
N ARG A 295 -10.14 -1.19 -3.48
CA ARG A 295 -11.37 -0.65 -4.10
C ARG A 295 -11.28 -0.60 -5.62
N LEU A 296 -10.12 -0.31 -6.20
CA LEU A 296 -9.94 -0.39 -7.66
C LEU A 296 -10.24 -1.80 -8.20
N ALA A 297 -9.82 -2.82 -7.45
CA ALA A 297 -10.04 -4.22 -7.80
C ALA A 297 -11.49 -4.68 -7.57
N THR A 298 -12.13 -4.27 -6.46
CA THR A 298 -13.37 -4.91 -5.99
C THR A 298 -14.64 -4.10 -6.18
N SER A 299 -14.55 -2.79 -6.42
CA SER A 299 -15.75 -1.96 -6.58
C SER A 299 -16.58 -2.38 -7.82
N PRO A 300 -17.92 -2.43 -7.74
CA PRO A 300 -18.78 -2.87 -8.85
C PRO A 300 -18.68 -2.02 -10.13
N GLU A 301 -18.43 -0.72 -9.98
CA GLU A 301 -18.27 0.22 -11.11
C GLU A 301 -16.86 0.17 -11.75
N LEU A 302 -15.99 -0.71 -11.24
CA LEU A 302 -14.60 -0.89 -11.67
C LEU A 302 -14.37 -2.33 -12.11
N SER A 303 -13.43 -3.05 -11.49
CA SER A 303 -13.09 -4.41 -11.91
C SER A 303 -14.00 -5.48 -11.31
N ALA A 304 -14.80 -5.12 -10.30
CA ALA A 304 -15.84 -5.96 -9.70
C ALA A 304 -15.37 -7.39 -9.39
N LEU A 305 -14.13 -7.54 -8.90
CA LEU A 305 -13.57 -8.86 -8.60
C LEU A 305 -14.30 -9.46 -7.39
N ASP A 306 -14.92 -10.61 -7.61
CA ASP A 306 -15.72 -11.33 -6.63
C ASP A 306 -15.16 -12.76 -6.46
N PRO A 307 -14.81 -13.20 -5.24
CA PRO A 307 -14.30 -14.55 -5.00
C PRO A 307 -15.33 -15.67 -5.27
N SER A 308 -16.62 -15.34 -5.41
CA SER A 308 -17.67 -16.27 -5.81
C SER A 308 -17.76 -16.49 -7.32
N ASP A 309 -17.08 -15.69 -8.14
CA ASP A 309 -17.00 -15.86 -9.59
C ASP A 309 -16.02 -16.99 -9.95
N ASP A 310 -16.48 -18.02 -10.65
CA ASP A 310 -15.63 -19.14 -11.08
C ASP A 310 -14.48 -18.68 -12.01
N ASN A 311 -14.63 -17.54 -12.69
CA ASN A 311 -13.61 -16.94 -13.57
C ASN A 311 -12.87 -15.77 -12.91
N TRP A 312 -12.92 -15.64 -11.57
CA TRP A 312 -12.29 -14.51 -10.86
C TRP A 312 -10.82 -14.33 -11.23
N SER A 313 -10.06 -15.41 -11.44
CA SER A 313 -8.62 -15.37 -11.70
C SER A 313 -8.29 -14.74 -13.05
N VAL A 314 -9.12 -14.98 -14.07
CA VAL A 314 -8.99 -14.38 -15.40
C VAL A 314 -9.27 -12.87 -15.32
N LYS A 315 -10.36 -12.49 -14.65
CA LYS A 315 -10.68 -11.07 -14.43
C LYS A 315 -9.62 -10.36 -13.60
N ALA A 316 -9.13 -11.03 -12.56
CA ALA A 316 -8.06 -10.51 -11.72
C ALA A 316 -6.78 -10.32 -12.54
N PHE A 317 -6.41 -11.27 -13.39
CA PHE A 317 -5.24 -11.11 -14.26
C PHE A 317 -5.39 -9.92 -15.21
N ALA A 318 -6.56 -9.75 -15.84
CA ALA A 318 -6.84 -8.59 -16.69
C ALA A 318 -6.76 -7.26 -15.93
N HIS A 319 -7.33 -7.19 -14.72
CA HIS A 319 -7.22 -6.02 -13.85
C HIS A 319 -5.76 -5.67 -13.54
N HIS A 320 -4.98 -6.65 -13.10
CA HIS A 320 -3.59 -6.43 -12.71
C HIS A 320 -2.69 -6.15 -13.91
N LYS A 321 -2.99 -6.69 -15.09
CA LYS A 321 -2.33 -6.30 -16.35
C LYS A 321 -2.53 -4.82 -16.64
N MET A 322 -3.77 -4.35 -16.63
CA MET A 322 -4.06 -2.92 -16.80
C MET A 322 -3.35 -2.09 -15.72
N LEU A 323 -3.43 -2.51 -14.45
CA LEU A 323 -2.78 -1.80 -13.34
C LEU A 323 -1.26 -1.71 -13.52
N PHE A 324 -0.58 -2.81 -13.86
CA PHE A 324 0.86 -2.83 -14.05
C PHE A 324 1.29 -1.97 -15.24
N GLU A 325 0.53 -2.01 -16.34
CA GLU A 325 0.75 -1.11 -17.48
C GLU A 325 0.63 0.36 -17.06
N ARG A 326 -0.43 0.73 -16.34
CA ARG A 326 -0.61 2.12 -15.89
C ARG A 326 0.48 2.53 -14.91
N LEU A 327 0.91 1.65 -14.00
CA LEU A 327 2.01 1.93 -13.08
C LEU A 327 3.34 2.13 -13.82
N ALA A 328 3.63 1.32 -14.84
CA ALA A 328 4.82 1.47 -15.67
C ALA A 328 4.85 2.83 -16.39
N GLU A 329 3.69 3.30 -16.87
CA GLU A 329 3.53 4.59 -17.54
C GLU A 329 3.44 5.81 -16.59
N THR A 330 3.28 5.58 -15.28
CA THR A 330 3.09 6.66 -14.31
C THR A 330 4.41 7.41 -14.09
N ASP A 331 4.40 8.74 -14.15
CA ASP A 331 5.56 9.56 -13.80
C ASP A 331 5.58 9.79 -12.28
N TRP A 332 6.48 9.12 -11.57
CA TRP A 332 6.59 9.26 -10.13
C TRP A 332 7.34 10.55 -9.80
N ILE A 333 6.58 11.58 -9.43
CA ILE A 333 7.12 12.87 -9.02
C ILE A 333 7.50 12.79 -7.54
N ASN A 334 8.71 13.24 -7.21
CA ASN A 334 9.14 13.36 -5.82
C ASN A 334 8.17 14.23 -5.03
N ASN A 335 7.85 13.84 -3.79
CA ASN A 335 6.93 14.55 -2.91
C ASN A 335 5.45 14.61 -3.37
N GLU A 336 5.08 13.94 -4.45
CA GLU A 336 3.68 13.69 -4.81
C GLU A 336 3.27 12.25 -4.51
N SER A 337 1.96 12.01 -4.39
CA SER A 337 1.43 10.67 -4.13
C SER A 337 1.41 9.83 -5.41
N PRO A 338 2.09 8.67 -5.44
CA PRO A 338 2.04 7.79 -6.61
C PRO A 338 0.63 7.31 -6.96
N TYR A 339 -0.28 7.25 -5.97
CA TYR A 339 -1.68 6.91 -6.23
C TYR A 339 -2.42 8.02 -7.00
N ILE A 340 -2.12 9.29 -6.72
CA ILE A 340 -2.71 10.40 -7.48
C ILE A 340 -2.18 10.39 -8.91
N GLU A 341 -0.88 10.13 -9.10
CA GLU A 341 -0.29 9.98 -10.42
C GLU A 341 -0.87 8.79 -11.20
N LEU A 342 -1.18 7.69 -10.51
CA LEU A 342 -1.90 6.57 -11.11
C LEU A 342 -3.29 6.99 -11.60
N LEU A 343 -4.06 7.74 -10.80
CA LEU A 343 -5.38 8.26 -11.22
C LEU A 343 -5.27 9.21 -12.42
N ARG A 344 -4.28 10.12 -12.43
CA ARG A 344 -4.00 11.02 -13.56
C ARG A 344 -3.64 10.24 -14.82
N THR A 345 -2.84 9.17 -14.68
CA THR A 345 -2.49 8.27 -15.79
C THR A 345 -3.72 7.52 -16.31
N MET A 346 -4.59 7.03 -15.42
CA MET A 346 -5.86 6.39 -15.82
C MET A 346 -6.79 7.35 -16.57
N GLN A 347 -6.90 8.62 -16.14
CA GLN A 347 -7.68 9.65 -16.83
C GLN A 347 -7.24 9.85 -18.28
N LYS A 348 -5.93 9.77 -18.57
CA LYS A 348 -5.42 9.90 -19.94
C LYS A 348 -5.83 8.73 -20.85
N TYR A 349 -6.10 7.56 -20.28
CA TYR A 349 -6.33 6.32 -21.03
C TYR A 349 -7.82 5.99 -21.22
N ASP A 350 -8.60 5.98 -20.13
CA ASP A 350 -10.03 5.68 -20.16
C ASP A 350 -10.78 6.61 -19.21
N ASN A 351 -11.43 7.62 -19.78
CA ASN A 351 -12.20 8.60 -19.01
C ASN A 351 -13.34 7.98 -18.18
N ASN A 352 -13.97 6.91 -18.66
CA ASN A 352 -15.09 6.29 -17.93
C ASN A 352 -14.56 5.50 -16.73
N TYR A 353 -13.52 4.69 -16.95
CA TYR A 353 -12.87 3.97 -15.85
C TYR A 353 -12.31 4.95 -14.82
N ALA A 354 -11.64 6.02 -15.28
CA ALA A 354 -11.08 7.03 -14.41
C ALA A 354 -12.17 7.79 -13.62
N LYS A 355 -13.33 8.09 -14.22
CA LYS A 355 -14.47 8.68 -13.52
C LYS A 355 -14.92 7.79 -12.35
N SER A 356 -15.10 6.49 -12.57
CA SER A 356 -15.43 5.53 -11.51
C SER A 356 -14.32 5.42 -10.46
N ALA A 357 -13.05 5.46 -10.87
CA ALA A 357 -11.90 5.36 -9.97
C ALA A 357 -11.81 6.60 -9.05
N ILE A 358 -12.02 7.80 -9.60
CA ILE A 358 -12.06 9.06 -8.87
C ILE A 358 -13.23 9.07 -7.88
N LYS A 359 -14.42 8.64 -8.29
CA LYS A 359 -15.57 8.52 -7.39
C LYS A 359 -15.28 7.57 -6.24
N SER A 360 -14.69 6.40 -6.53
CA SER A 360 -14.26 5.44 -5.50
C SER A 360 -13.20 6.02 -4.57
N PHE A 361 -12.26 6.80 -5.10
CA PHE A 361 -11.26 7.53 -4.33
C PHE A 361 -11.90 8.53 -3.38
N LEU A 362 -12.82 9.37 -3.85
CA LEU A 362 -13.54 10.36 -3.03
C LEU A 362 -14.33 9.72 -1.88
N TYR A 363 -14.99 8.58 -2.11
CA TYR A 363 -15.67 7.87 -1.02
C TYR A 363 -14.70 7.23 -0.02
N THR A 364 -13.55 6.77 -0.48
CA THR A 364 -12.55 6.11 0.38
C THR A 364 -11.79 7.13 1.24
N THR A 365 -11.47 8.30 0.68
CA THR A 365 -10.81 9.41 1.38
C THR A 365 -11.78 10.40 2.00
N TYR A 366 -13.10 10.13 1.94
CA TYR A 366 -14.14 11.04 2.43
C TYR A 366 -13.99 12.47 1.88
N ALA A 367 -13.57 12.59 0.62
CA ALA A 367 -13.22 13.83 -0.08
C ALA A 367 -12.14 14.71 0.60
N THR A 368 -11.49 14.24 1.66
CA THR A 368 -10.53 15.04 2.45
C THR A 368 -9.34 15.54 1.64
N THR A 369 -8.99 14.88 0.54
CA THR A 369 -7.87 15.29 -0.31
C THR A 369 -8.22 16.35 -1.36
N VAL A 370 -9.52 16.65 -1.53
CA VAL A 370 -10.03 17.47 -2.64
C VAL A 370 -10.83 18.68 -2.16
N ASP A 371 -11.66 18.52 -1.13
CA ASP A 371 -12.58 19.57 -0.69
C ASP A 371 -12.86 19.49 0.83
N GLY A 372 -12.37 20.49 1.57
CA GLY A 372 -12.52 20.55 3.03
C GLY A 372 -13.96 20.72 3.53
N ASP A 373 -14.85 21.33 2.75
CA ASP A 373 -16.26 21.54 3.11
C ASP A 373 -17.03 20.24 2.99
N ILE A 374 -16.86 19.50 1.89
CA ILE A 374 -17.46 18.18 1.71
C ILE A 374 -16.88 17.18 2.72
N ALA A 375 -15.58 17.24 3.01
CA ALA A 375 -14.97 16.45 4.07
C ALA A 375 -15.61 16.74 5.46
N SER A 376 -15.96 17.99 5.74
CA SER A 376 -16.66 18.38 6.97
C SER A 376 -18.09 17.85 7.05
N ILE A 377 -18.79 17.73 5.92
CA ILE A 377 -20.09 17.05 5.82
C ILE A 377 -19.93 15.56 6.14
N PHE A 378 -18.95 14.89 5.53
CA PHE A 378 -18.63 13.49 5.85
C PHE A 378 -18.30 13.31 7.33
N GLN A 379 -17.44 14.16 7.90
CA GLN A 379 -17.06 14.12 9.31
C GLN A 379 -18.27 14.27 10.23
N SER A 380 -19.19 15.17 9.88
CA SER A 380 -20.44 15.39 10.64
C SER A 380 -21.36 14.17 10.57
N MET A 381 -21.50 13.56 9.39
CA MET A 381 -22.24 12.30 9.21
C MET A 381 -21.64 11.17 10.04
N LEU A 382 -20.32 10.98 9.99
CA LEU A 382 -19.59 9.96 10.76
C LEU A 382 -19.79 10.15 12.26
N ASN A 383 -19.72 11.39 12.74
CA ASN A 383 -19.98 11.73 14.15
C ASN A 383 -21.42 11.38 14.57
N ALA A 384 -22.41 11.68 13.74
CA ALA A 384 -23.81 11.36 14.00
C ALA A 384 -24.04 9.83 14.03
N GLY A 385 -23.48 9.11 13.05
CA GLY A 385 -23.58 7.65 12.97
C GLY A 385 -22.99 6.94 14.19
N HIS A 386 -21.82 7.35 14.66
CA HIS A 386 -21.18 6.78 15.85
C HIS A 386 -21.96 7.06 17.15
N LYS A 387 -22.80 8.10 17.19
CA LYS A 387 -23.67 8.43 18.32
C LYS A 387 -25.06 7.79 18.22
N GLY A 388 -25.39 7.14 17.10
CA GLY A 388 -26.74 6.65 16.83
C GLY A 388 -27.76 7.77 16.54
N ASP A 389 -27.30 8.97 16.17
CA ASP A 389 -28.15 10.11 15.83
C ASP A 389 -28.65 9.99 14.38
N ILE A 390 -29.77 9.31 14.21
CA ILE A 390 -30.33 8.99 12.90
C ILE A 390 -30.78 10.23 12.11
N GLU A 391 -31.30 11.26 12.77
CA GLU A 391 -31.83 12.45 12.11
C GLU A 391 -30.69 13.23 11.45
N ASN A 392 -29.63 13.52 12.21
CA ASN A 392 -28.47 14.20 11.66
C ASN A 392 -27.71 13.32 10.67
N PHE A 393 -27.64 12.00 10.90
CA PHE A 393 -27.03 11.09 9.93
C PHE A 393 -27.72 11.14 8.57
N VAL A 394 -29.05 10.97 8.51
CA VAL A 394 -29.81 10.98 7.25
C VAL A 394 -29.70 12.33 6.56
N LYS A 395 -29.79 13.43 7.32
CA LYS A 395 -29.63 14.79 6.79
C LYS A 395 -28.31 14.94 6.05
N GLN A 396 -27.19 14.60 6.67
CA GLN A 396 -25.88 14.72 6.03
C GLN A 396 -25.68 13.71 4.90
N TYR A 397 -26.11 12.46 5.11
CA TYR A 397 -26.00 11.38 4.11
C TYR A 397 -26.69 11.74 2.78
N SER A 398 -27.84 12.41 2.84
CA SER A 398 -28.60 12.83 1.65
C SER A 398 -27.84 13.82 0.74
N LEU A 399 -26.85 14.55 1.27
CA LEU A 399 -26.08 15.54 0.51
C LEU A 399 -24.89 14.89 -0.23
N ILE A 400 -24.34 13.82 0.33
CA ILE A 400 -23.05 13.25 -0.09
C ILE A 400 -23.07 12.78 -1.53
N ALA A 401 -24.08 12.02 -1.94
CA ALA A 401 -24.10 11.41 -3.28
C ALA A 401 -24.03 12.47 -4.39
N LYS A 402 -24.78 13.57 -4.23
CA LYS A 402 -24.77 14.68 -5.17
C LYS A 402 -23.44 15.43 -5.12
N SER A 403 -22.92 15.72 -3.92
CA SER A 403 -21.64 16.40 -3.75
C SER A 403 -20.48 15.63 -4.38
N VAL A 404 -20.41 14.30 -4.17
CA VAL A 404 -19.37 13.46 -4.77
C VAL A 404 -19.51 13.40 -6.29
N GLU A 405 -20.72 13.34 -6.84
CA GLU A 405 -20.89 13.39 -8.31
C GLU A 405 -20.40 14.72 -8.88
N THR A 406 -20.75 15.85 -8.25
CA THR A 406 -20.26 17.17 -8.65
C THR A 406 -18.73 17.26 -8.57
N LEU A 407 -18.11 16.82 -7.47
CA LEU A 407 -16.65 16.79 -7.36
C LEU A 407 -16.02 15.90 -8.45
N THR A 408 -16.62 14.74 -8.73
CA THR A 408 -16.14 13.82 -9.76
C THR A 408 -16.18 14.48 -11.15
N GLU A 409 -17.26 15.18 -11.50
CA GLU A 409 -17.36 15.94 -12.75
C GLU A 409 -16.32 17.07 -12.83
N GLN A 410 -16.11 17.82 -11.75
CA GLN A 410 -15.12 18.89 -11.69
C GLN A 410 -13.68 18.37 -11.83
N LEU A 411 -13.35 17.25 -11.19
CA LEU A 411 -12.04 16.61 -11.30
C LEU A 411 -11.80 16.03 -12.71
N THR A 412 -12.80 15.38 -13.31
CA THR A 412 -12.68 14.82 -14.67
C THR A 412 -12.62 15.89 -15.76
N THR A 413 -13.16 17.08 -15.52
CA THR A 413 -13.07 18.23 -16.43
C THR A 413 -11.92 19.19 -16.08
N ASN A 414 -11.05 18.82 -15.14
CA ASN A 414 -9.92 19.61 -14.65
C ASN A 414 -10.30 21.00 -14.09
N GLN A 415 -11.53 21.17 -13.61
CA GLN A 415 -11.96 22.37 -12.88
C GLN A 415 -11.44 22.36 -11.43
N LEU A 416 -11.14 21.18 -10.90
CA LEU A 416 -10.59 20.96 -9.57
C LEU A 416 -9.40 20.01 -9.65
N SER A 417 -8.45 20.12 -8.70
CA SER A 417 -7.31 19.22 -8.60
C SER A 417 -7.57 18.09 -7.60
N LEU A 418 -7.09 16.88 -7.92
CA LEU A 418 -7.01 15.76 -6.97
C LEU A 418 -6.11 16.05 -5.75
N THR A 419 -5.28 17.09 -5.85
CA THR A 419 -4.31 17.52 -4.84
C THR A 419 -4.67 18.85 -4.20
N GLN A 420 -5.92 19.33 -4.34
CA GLN A 420 -6.34 20.65 -3.88
C GLN A 420 -6.06 20.86 -2.38
N GLU A 421 -6.28 19.83 -1.55
CA GLU A 421 -6.05 19.88 -0.09
C GLU A 421 -4.69 19.25 0.31
N LEU A 422 -3.84 18.90 -0.66
CA LEU A 422 -2.52 18.34 -0.42
C LEU A 422 -1.46 19.43 -0.54
N GLY A 423 -0.71 19.66 0.55
CA GLY A 423 0.46 20.53 0.52
C GLY A 423 1.71 19.79 0.06
N SER A 424 2.80 20.54 -0.10
CA SER A 424 4.14 19.95 -0.13
C SER A 424 4.50 19.39 1.25
N PRO A 425 5.23 18.28 1.35
CA PRO A 425 5.73 17.79 2.64
C PRO A 425 6.83 18.74 3.17
N ILE A 426 6.76 19.06 4.46
CA ILE A 426 7.75 19.89 5.16
C ILE A 426 8.41 19.01 6.23
N TRP A 427 9.50 18.35 5.86
CA TRP A 427 10.18 17.38 6.72
C TRP A 427 11.15 18.04 7.69
N LEU A 428 11.06 17.64 8.95
CA LEU A 428 11.86 18.10 10.08
C LEU A 428 12.54 16.89 10.73
N LEU A 429 13.83 17.01 11.06
CA LEU A 429 14.59 15.98 11.78
C LEU A 429 14.93 16.46 13.19
N LYS A 430 14.47 15.73 14.22
CA LYS A 430 14.81 15.97 15.63
C LYS A 430 15.74 14.86 16.14
N PRO A 431 17.08 15.03 16.02
CA PRO A 431 18.03 13.95 16.28
C PRO A 431 18.09 13.51 17.76
N ASP A 432 17.75 14.40 18.69
CA ASP A 432 17.82 14.12 20.13
C ASP A 432 16.66 13.27 20.64
N VAL A 433 15.58 13.13 19.86
CA VAL A 433 14.45 12.25 20.19
C VAL A 433 14.64 10.96 19.42
N ARG A 434 15.04 9.90 20.14
CA ARG A 434 15.30 8.58 19.58
C ARG A 434 14.35 7.54 20.16
N PHE A 435 14.01 6.55 19.35
CA PHE A 435 13.19 5.43 19.77
C PHE A 435 13.55 4.17 18.97
N PRO A 436 13.28 2.97 19.51
CA PRO A 436 13.48 1.73 18.77
C PRO A 436 12.68 1.74 17.46
N HIS A 437 13.33 1.44 16.34
CA HIS A 437 12.65 1.43 15.05
C HIS A 437 11.51 0.40 14.98
N ALA A 438 11.59 -0.72 15.71
CA ALA A 438 10.53 -1.70 15.79
C ALA A 438 9.97 -1.82 17.22
N PRO A 439 8.69 -2.23 17.40
CA PRO A 439 8.05 -2.31 18.73
C PRO A 439 8.72 -3.29 19.71
N TRP A 440 9.45 -4.27 19.20
CA TRP A 440 10.19 -5.26 19.98
C TRP A 440 11.66 -4.89 20.22
N GLY A 441 12.07 -3.66 19.91
CA GLY A 441 13.44 -3.17 20.05
C GLY A 441 14.19 -3.09 18.74
N GLY A 442 15.50 -2.81 18.80
CA GLY A 442 16.38 -2.75 17.64
C GLY A 442 17.22 -1.47 17.59
N VAL A 443 17.65 -1.10 16.39
CA VAL A 443 18.36 0.16 16.16
C VAL A 443 17.44 1.31 16.49
N GLU A 444 17.95 2.26 17.27
CA GLU A 444 17.23 3.49 17.55
C GLU A 444 17.35 4.46 16.38
N VAL A 445 16.22 4.98 15.94
CA VAL A 445 16.14 5.97 14.87
C VAL A 445 15.72 7.33 15.43
N PRO A 446 16.19 8.44 14.85
CA PRO A 446 15.75 9.77 15.25
C PRO A 446 14.31 10.04 14.78
N LEU A 447 13.62 10.95 15.46
CA LEU A 447 12.29 11.41 15.06
C LEU A 447 12.36 12.27 13.78
N THR A 448 11.59 11.87 12.77
CA THR A 448 11.25 12.75 11.64
C THR A 448 9.76 13.10 11.65
N VAL A 449 9.44 14.34 11.28
CA VAL A 449 8.08 14.89 11.30
C VAL A 449 7.82 15.63 10.00
N ASN A 450 6.72 15.34 9.31
CA ASN A 450 6.21 16.20 8.24
C ASN A 450 5.15 17.14 8.80
N LEU A 451 5.41 18.46 8.83
CA LEU A 451 4.54 19.45 9.48
C LEU A 451 3.09 19.46 8.94
N ASN A 452 2.91 19.19 7.65
CA ASN A 452 1.58 19.18 7.01
C ASN A 452 0.81 17.87 7.22
N MET A 453 1.47 16.84 7.77
CA MET A 453 0.91 15.53 8.05
C MET A 453 0.77 15.29 9.56
N ALA A 454 1.68 15.88 10.34
CA ALA A 454 1.97 15.52 11.72
C ALA A 454 0.74 15.55 12.63
N THR A 455 0.69 14.60 13.55
CA THR A 455 -0.31 14.56 14.62
C THR A 455 0.08 15.52 15.76
N HIS A 456 -0.86 15.74 16.70
CA HIS A 456 -0.58 16.52 17.90
C HIS A 456 0.66 15.99 18.64
N VAL A 457 0.78 14.67 18.76
CA VAL A 457 1.86 14.01 19.48
C VAL A 457 3.22 14.26 18.84
N GLU A 458 3.30 14.15 17.51
CA GLU A 458 4.55 14.38 16.76
C GLU A 458 5.05 15.82 16.89
N ILE A 459 4.14 16.79 16.82
CA ILE A 459 4.50 18.21 16.94
C ILE A 459 4.97 18.52 18.38
N MET A 460 4.31 17.95 19.40
CA MET A 460 4.74 18.10 20.79
C MET A 460 6.15 17.55 21.04
N LEU A 461 6.56 16.48 20.35
CA LEU A 461 7.90 15.90 20.46
C LEU A 461 9.01 16.77 19.85
N LEU A 462 8.68 17.78 19.05
CA LEU A 462 9.68 18.73 18.55
C LEU A 462 10.24 19.61 19.70
N ASP A 463 9.48 19.76 20.79
CA ASP A 463 9.86 20.54 21.99
C ASP A 463 10.23 22.00 21.70
N ILE A 464 9.51 22.60 20.73
CA ILE A 464 9.66 24.01 20.32
C ILE A 464 8.34 24.78 20.35
N PHE A 465 7.24 24.09 20.64
CA PHE A 465 5.88 24.63 20.69
C PHE A 465 5.25 24.32 22.04
N SER A 466 4.50 25.28 22.59
CA SER A 466 3.55 25.05 23.68
C SER A 466 2.31 24.30 23.20
N GLU A 467 1.59 23.68 24.14
CA GLU A 467 0.31 22.99 23.87
C GLU A 467 -0.71 23.87 23.14
N SER A 468 -0.77 25.17 23.45
CA SER A 468 -1.65 26.13 22.76
C SER A 468 -1.21 26.40 21.32
N GLU A 469 0.11 26.47 21.08
CA GLU A 469 0.65 26.67 19.72
C GLU A 469 0.43 25.44 18.85
N VAL A 470 0.59 24.23 19.39
CA VAL A 470 0.29 22.99 18.66
C VAL A 470 -1.20 22.92 18.29
N LYS A 471 -2.11 23.24 19.21
CA LYS A 471 -3.54 23.33 18.91
C LYS A 471 -3.84 24.38 17.85
N GLY A 472 -3.23 25.56 17.95
CA GLY A 472 -3.33 26.63 16.97
C GLY A 472 -2.90 26.17 15.58
N LEU A 473 -1.75 25.48 15.49
CA LEU A 473 -1.23 24.92 14.25
C LEU A 473 -2.19 23.92 13.61
N LEU A 474 -2.71 22.97 14.38
CA LEU A 474 -3.63 21.96 13.86
C LEU A 474 -4.96 22.56 13.39
N ILE A 475 -5.48 23.57 14.11
CA ILE A 475 -6.69 24.30 13.72
C ILE A 475 -6.43 25.10 12.43
N GLU A 476 -5.29 25.79 12.36
CA GLU A 476 -4.89 26.59 11.19
C GLU A 476 -4.77 25.72 9.94
N ARG A 477 -4.12 24.55 10.06
CA ARG A 477 -4.00 23.58 8.97
C ARG A 477 -5.36 23.04 8.52
N LYS A 478 -6.27 22.79 9.48
CA LYS A 478 -7.60 22.26 9.20
C LYS A 478 -8.50 23.28 8.49
N ASN A 479 -8.46 24.54 8.91
CA ASN A 479 -9.40 25.55 8.45
C ASN A 479 -8.92 26.28 7.19
N ASN A 480 -7.60 26.42 7.02
CA ASN A 480 -7.00 27.23 5.95
C ASN A 480 -6.09 26.39 5.04
N GLY A 481 -6.17 25.06 5.12
CA GLY A 481 -5.38 24.14 4.31
C GLY A 481 -3.92 24.00 4.78
N PRO A 482 -3.13 23.17 4.09
CA PRO A 482 -1.72 22.91 4.42
C PRO A 482 -0.86 24.17 4.29
N PHE A 483 0.28 24.18 4.98
CA PHE A 483 1.30 25.21 4.81
C PHE A 483 2.05 25.00 3.50
N LEU A 484 2.35 26.08 2.78
CA LEU A 484 3.13 25.99 1.55
C LEU A 484 4.60 25.66 1.83
N ASP A 485 5.16 26.32 2.84
CA ASP A 485 6.52 26.19 3.34
C ASP A 485 6.60 26.73 4.78
N LEU A 486 7.80 26.77 5.36
CA LEU A 486 7.99 27.31 6.70
C LEU A 486 7.75 28.83 6.82
N GLU A 487 7.94 29.61 5.75
CA GLU A 487 7.66 31.06 5.76
C GLU A 487 6.15 31.33 5.81
N ASP A 488 5.36 30.53 5.07
CA ASP A 488 3.90 30.54 5.18
C ASP A 488 3.44 30.16 6.60
N ALA A 489 4.01 29.10 7.17
CA ALA A 489 3.73 28.69 8.55
C ALA A 489 4.05 29.80 9.56
N LYS A 490 5.20 30.47 9.40
CA LYS A 490 5.59 31.62 10.23
C LYS A 490 4.57 32.74 10.17
N LYS A 491 4.13 33.10 8.96
CA LYS A 491 3.18 34.20 8.74
C LYS A 491 1.81 33.87 9.33
N ARG A 492 1.27 32.68 9.06
CA ARG A 492 -0.07 32.26 9.48
C ARG A 492 -0.17 32.05 10.98
N LEU A 493 0.85 31.42 11.58
CA LEU A 493 0.89 31.13 13.01
C LEU A 493 1.49 32.26 13.84
N GLN A 494 2.00 33.32 13.21
CA GLN A 494 2.69 34.43 13.86
C GLN A 494 3.85 33.95 14.75
N LEU A 495 4.64 33.00 14.24
CA LEU A 495 5.73 32.38 14.99
C LEU A 495 6.76 33.41 15.43
N THR A 496 7.27 33.25 16.65
CA THR A 496 8.41 34.04 17.11
C THR A 496 9.64 33.78 16.25
N SER A 497 10.58 34.73 16.21
CA SER A 497 11.86 34.54 15.50
C SER A 497 12.61 33.32 16.03
N GLU A 498 12.51 33.02 17.33
CA GLU A 498 13.16 31.88 17.97
C GLU A 498 12.56 30.55 17.47
N THR A 499 11.24 30.38 17.58
CA THR A 499 10.53 29.18 17.10
C THR A 499 10.77 28.96 15.61
N PHE A 500 10.72 30.03 14.81
CA PHE A 500 10.96 29.94 13.37
C PHE A 500 12.39 29.52 13.03
N SER A 501 13.39 30.10 13.70
CA SER A 501 14.79 29.69 13.54
C SER A 501 15.02 28.24 13.97
N ALA A 502 14.33 27.76 15.01
CA ALA A 502 14.38 26.36 15.42
C ALA A 502 13.82 25.42 14.34
N LEU A 503 12.66 25.74 13.74
CA LEU A 503 12.10 24.97 12.62
C LEU A 503 13.04 24.90 11.42
N LYS A 504 13.60 26.04 10.98
CA LYS A 504 14.56 26.09 9.87
C LYS A 504 15.79 25.24 10.14
N LYS A 505 16.24 25.15 11.40
CA LYS A 505 17.34 24.27 11.79
C LYS A 505 16.97 22.80 11.62
N LEU A 506 15.77 22.38 12.06
CA LEU A 506 15.30 20.99 11.92
C LEU A 506 15.08 20.58 10.45
N GLU A 507 14.57 21.50 9.61
CA GLU A 507 14.46 21.30 8.16
C GLU A 507 15.84 21.12 7.51
N SER A 508 16.79 22.01 7.82
CA SER A 508 18.16 21.89 7.29
C SER A 508 18.87 20.61 7.73
N LEU A 509 18.64 20.16 8.97
CA LEU A 509 19.17 18.88 9.44
C LEU A 509 18.60 17.71 8.63
N HIS A 510 17.31 17.72 8.32
CA HIS A 510 16.70 16.70 7.48
C HIS A 510 17.30 16.65 6.07
N GLU A 511 17.50 17.81 5.44
CA GLU A 511 18.13 17.93 4.12
C GLU A 511 19.58 17.40 4.12
N GLN A 512 20.36 17.72 5.15
CA GLN A 512 21.76 17.28 5.30
C GLN A 512 21.89 15.76 5.42
N HIS A 513 20.97 15.11 6.13
CA HIS A 513 20.93 13.65 6.29
C HIS A 513 20.19 12.96 5.13
N LYS A 514 19.86 13.68 4.05
CA LYS A 514 19.15 13.17 2.87
C LYS A 514 17.86 12.41 3.20
N GLY A 515 17.18 12.79 4.29
CA GLY A 515 15.99 12.10 4.77
C GLY A 515 16.19 10.68 5.31
N THR A 516 17.41 10.11 5.33
CA THR A 516 17.56 8.76 5.87
C THR A 516 17.59 8.81 7.40
N ALA A 517 16.49 8.43 8.04
CA ALA A 517 16.47 8.05 9.46
C ALA A 517 17.26 6.74 9.73
N ARG A 518 17.71 6.06 8.66
CA ARG A 518 18.55 4.86 8.67
C ARG A 518 20.03 5.25 8.58
N GLU A 519 20.65 5.59 9.70
CA GLU A 519 22.12 5.43 9.85
C GLU A 519 22.45 4.00 10.28
#